data_AF-A0A4V5NTY4-F1
#
_entry.id   AF-A0A4V5NTY4-F1
#
_cell.length_a   1.000
_cell.length_b   1.000
_cell.length_c   1.000
_cell.angle_alpha   90.00
_cell.angle_beta   90.00
_cell.angle_gamma   90.00
#
_symmetry.space_group_name_H-M   'P 1'
#
loop_
_entity.id
_entity.type
_entity.pdbx_description
1 polymer ?
#
loop_
_entity_poly.entity_id
_entity_poly.type
_entity_poly.pdbx_seq_one_letter_code
_entity_poly.pdbx_strand_id
1 'polypeptide(L)'
;MMNNNITEMAWLDLTVQNAEEVRDFYQQVIGWEVEACSMGEYDDYAMNNPVNDSPQAGICHARGVNADLPPVWMPYFLVADMDASIASVTAKGGKLLTEVKSMGGDDKYVVIKDPAGAVCALYYKK
;
A
#
# COMPACT_ATOMS: atom_id res chain seq x y z
N MET A 1 14.61 -13.13 -15.59
CA MET A 1 15.46 -12.07 -15.01
C MET A 1 14.93 -11.84 -13.61
N MET A 2 15.75 -11.99 -12.56
CA MET A 2 15.31 -11.58 -11.21
C MET A 2 15.07 -10.07 -11.23
N ASN A 3 13.95 -9.62 -10.69
CA ASN A 3 13.64 -8.20 -10.60
C ASN A 3 14.66 -7.59 -9.61
N ASN A 4 15.53 -6.69 -10.05
CA ASN A 4 16.66 -6.19 -9.25
C ASN A 4 16.25 -5.35 -8.02
N ASN A 5 14.95 -5.14 -7.79
CA ASN A 5 14.39 -4.30 -6.72
C ASN A 5 13.71 -5.13 -5.61
N ILE A 6 13.83 -6.47 -5.64
CA ILE A 6 13.37 -7.32 -4.53
C ILE A 6 14.06 -6.85 -3.24
N THR A 7 13.30 -6.62 -2.15
CA THR A 7 13.69 -6.02 -0.85
C THR A 7 13.51 -4.51 -0.66
N GLU A 8 13.13 -3.75 -1.70
CA GLU A 8 12.88 -2.32 -1.55
C GLU A 8 11.45 -2.03 -1.04
N MET A 9 11.28 -0.84 -0.44
CA MET A 9 9.94 -0.26 -0.26
C MET A 9 9.43 0.20 -1.61
N ALA A 10 8.42 -0.47 -2.14
CA ALA A 10 7.87 -0.17 -3.47
C ALA A 10 6.77 0.88 -3.43
N TRP A 11 6.05 0.98 -2.31
CA TRP A 11 4.87 1.83 -2.25
C TRP A 11 4.53 2.21 -0.80
N LEU A 12 3.67 3.22 -0.66
CA LEU A 12 3.19 3.75 0.60
C LEU A 12 1.74 4.19 0.43
N ASP A 13 0.82 3.59 1.19
CA ASP A 13 -0.58 4.02 1.20
C ASP A 13 -1.00 4.55 2.57
N LEU A 14 -1.92 5.50 2.57
CA LEU A 14 -2.70 5.89 3.73
C LEU A 14 -4.17 5.55 3.47
N THR A 15 -4.75 4.73 4.33
CA THR A 15 -6.17 4.36 4.27
C THR A 15 -6.97 5.12 5.33
N VAL A 16 -7.94 5.93 4.91
CA VAL A 16 -8.70 6.84 5.79
C VAL A 16 -10.18 6.92 5.40
N GLN A 17 -11.06 7.31 6.33
CA GLN A 17 -12.49 7.44 6.03
C GLN A 17 -12.81 8.63 5.11
N ASN A 18 -12.02 9.70 5.20
CA ASN A 18 -12.18 10.99 4.54
C ASN A 18 -11.00 11.28 3.58
N ALA A 19 -10.81 10.44 2.57
CA ALA A 19 -9.63 10.52 1.70
C ALA A 19 -9.54 11.84 0.92
N GLU A 20 -10.66 12.44 0.54
CA GLU A 20 -10.67 13.77 -0.11
C GLU A 20 -10.14 14.87 0.81
N GLU A 21 -10.55 14.88 2.08
CA GLU A 21 -10.05 15.89 3.02
C GLU A 21 -8.55 15.70 3.30
N VAL A 22 -8.10 14.45 3.38
CA VAL A 22 -6.71 14.12 3.68
C VAL A 22 -5.80 14.36 2.48
N ARG A 23 -6.23 14.08 1.24
CA ARG A 23 -5.43 14.40 0.04
C ARG A 23 -5.27 15.92 -0.11
N ASP A 24 -6.32 16.69 0.15
CA ASP A 24 -6.30 18.16 0.06
C ASP A 24 -5.37 18.75 1.13
N PHE A 25 -5.34 18.13 2.32
CA PHE A 25 -4.38 18.47 3.37
C PHE A 25 -2.93 18.28 2.90
N TYR A 26 -2.56 17.12 2.34
CA TYR A 26 -1.18 16.90 1.88
C TYR A 26 -0.82 17.73 0.65
N GLN A 27 -1.78 18.00 -0.24
CA GLN A 27 -1.61 18.97 -1.32
C GLN A 27 -1.25 20.36 -0.76
N GLN A 28 -1.94 20.83 0.28
CA GLN A 28 -1.68 22.15 0.88
C GLN A 28 -0.38 22.19 1.71
N VAL A 29 -0.05 21.12 2.42
CA VAL A 29 1.08 21.11 3.38
C VAL A 29 2.42 20.87 2.70
N ILE A 30 2.49 19.93 1.74
CA ILE A 30 3.75 19.55 1.09
C ILE A 30 3.75 19.73 -0.43
N GLY A 31 2.62 20.13 -1.02
CA GLY A 31 2.57 20.48 -2.44
C GLY A 31 2.44 19.29 -3.39
N TRP A 32 2.01 18.11 -2.92
CA TRP A 32 1.74 17.00 -3.82
C TRP A 32 0.57 17.29 -4.77
N GLU A 33 0.69 16.82 -6.00
CA GLU A 33 -0.39 16.85 -6.99
C GLU A 33 -1.26 15.61 -6.84
N VAL A 34 -2.56 15.77 -7.10
CA VAL A 34 -3.57 14.73 -6.92
C VAL A 34 -3.94 14.18 -8.29
N GLU A 35 -3.78 12.87 -8.46
CA GLU A 35 -4.32 12.11 -9.57
C GLU A 35 -5.41 11.16 -9.06
N ALA A 36 -6.61 11.24 -9.64
CA ALA A 36 -7.72 10.37 -9.28
C ALA A 36 -7.56 8.97 -9.89
N CYS A 37 -7.68 7.95 -9.05
CA CYS A 37 -7.66 6.55 -9.43
C CYS A 37 -9.06 5.97 -9.21
N SER A 38 -9.77 5.66 -10.32
CA SER A 38 -11.15 5.18 -10.23
C SER A 38 -11.25 3.80 -9.59
N MET A 39 -12.07 3.72 -8.55
CA MET A 39 -12.45 2.48 -7.85
C MET A 39 -13.88 2.03 -8.22
N GLY A 40 -14.41 2.55 -9.34
CA GLY A 40 -15.77 2.31 -9.81
C GLY A 40 -16.75 3.36 -9.27
N GLU A 41 -17.18 3.22 -8.01
CA GLU A 41 -18.19 4.10 -7.40
C GLU A 41 -17.60 5.34 -6.71
N TYR A 42 -16.29 5.36 -6.51
CA TYR A 42 -15.52 6.45 -5.90
C TYR A 42 -14.11 6.47 -6.48
N ASP A 43 -13.33 7.48 -6.11
CA ASP A 43 -11.92 7.58 -6.49
C ASP A 43 -11.04 7.47 -5.23
N ASP A 44 -9.94 6.73 -5.36
CA ASP A 44 -8.77 6.89 -4.50
C ASP A 44 -7.77 7.82 -5.20
N TYR A 45 -6.65 8.14 -4.54
CA TYR A 45 -5.76 9.20 -5.01
C TYR A 45 -4.30 8.78 -5.03
N ALA A 46 -3.68 8.87 -6.20
CA ALA A 46 -2.23 8.91 -6.30
C ALA A 46 -1.75 10.34 -6.01
N MET A 47 -0.74 10.44 -5.15
CA MET A 47 -0.12 11.69 -4.75
C MET A 47 1.23 11.81 -5.44
N ASN A 48 1.33 12.71 -6.42
CA ASN A 48 2.46 12.84 -7.33
C ASN A 48 3.36 14.01 -6.91
N ASN A 49 4.65 13.90 -7.24
CA ASN A 49 5.60 15.00 -7.08
C ASN A 49 5.42 15.99 -8.26
N PRO A 50 5.13 17.28 -7.99
CA PRO A 50 4.81 18.27 -9.05
C PRO A 50 5.98 18.58 -10.01
N VAL A 51 7.22 18.24 -9.64
CA VAL A 51 8.40 18.57 -10.44
C VAL A 51 8.67 17.54 -11.53
N ASN A 52 8.41 16.27 -11.24
CA ASN A 52 8.78 15.15 -12.10
C ASN A 52 7.63 14.17 -12.37
N ASP A 53 6.43 14.49 -11.89
CA ASP A 53 5.20 13.70 -12.04
C ASP A 53 5.36 12.24 -11.57
N SER A 54 6.27 12.01 -10.61
CA SER A 54 6.49 10.66 -10.08
C SER A 54 5.55 10.38 -8.91
N PRO A 55 4.87 9.22 -8.90
CA PRO A 55 3.95 8.85 -7.84
C PRO A 55 4.71 8.60 -6.54
N GLN A 56 4.29 9.23 -5.45
CA GLN A 56 4.96 9.18 -4.15
C GLN A 56 4.22 8.32 -3.13
N ALA A 57 2.89 8.37 -3.15
CA ALA A 57 2.05 7.67 -2.21
C ALA A 57 0.60 7.54 -2.72
N GLY A 58 -0.16 6.63 -2.13
CA GLY A 58 -1.62 6.58 -2.28
C GLY A 58 -2.35 7.12 -1.04
N ILE A 59 -3.47 7.78 -1.26
CA ILE A 59 -4.45 8.10 -0.22
C ILE A 59 -5.76 7.43 -0.63
N CYS A 60 -6.13 6.40 0.14
CA CYS A 60 -7.23 5.50 -0.15
C CYS A 60 -8.36 5.65 0.85
N HIS A 61 -9.58 5.38 0.39
CA HIS A 61 -10.72 5.25 1.27
C HIS A 61 -10.65 3.95 2.07
N ALA A 62 -10.99 4.03 3.35
CA ALA A 62 -11.26 2.91 4.24
C ALA A 62 -12.61 2.27 3.90
N ARG A 63 -12.72 1.67 2.70
CA ARG A 63 -13.93 1.04 2.15
C ARG A 63 -13.64 -0.35 1.62
N GLY A 64 -14.69 -1.16 1.49
CA GLY A 64 -14.60 -2.52 0.94
C GLY A 64 -13.53 -3.35 1.65
N VAL A 65 -12.55 -3.83 0.90
CA VAL A 65 -11.44 -4.64 1.43
C VAL A 65 -10.50 -3.88 2.37
N ASN A 66 -10.59 -2.55 2.43
CA ASN A 66 -9.74 -1.68 3.23
C ASN A 66 -10.46 -1.11 4.47
N ALA A 67 -11.74 -1.47 4.69
CA ALA A 67 -12.57 -0.89 5.75
C ALA A 67 -12.00 -1.05 7.16
N ASP A 68 -11.32 -2.16 7.43
CA ASP A 68 -10.79 -2.49 8.76
C ASP A 68 -9.32 -2.05 8.97
N LEU A 69 -8.72 -1.36 7.99
CA LEU A 69 -7.34 -0.87 8.11
C LEU A 69 -7.31 0.40 8.97
N PRO A 70 -6.35 0.53 9.91
CA PRO A 70 -6.19 1.74 10.69
C PRO A 70 -5.63 2.90 9.84
N PRO A 71 -5.89 4.17 10.23
CA PRO A 71 -5.36 5.34 9.53
C PRO A 71 -3.88 5.55 9.83
N VAL A 72 -3.04 4.74 9.19
CA VAL A 72 -1.59 4.79 9.27
C VAL A 72 -0.99 4.78 7.86
N TRP A 73 0.14 5.48 7.69
CA TRP A 73 0.97 5.32 6.51
C TRP A 73 1.59 3.93 6.51
N MET A 74 1.16 3.08 5.57
CA MET A 74 1.52 1.68 5.51
C MET A 74 2.48 1.43 4.33
N PRO A 75 3.73 1.02 4.60
CA PRO A 75 4.70 0.72 3.55
C PRO A 75 4.44 -0.67 2.95
N TYR A 76 4.75 -0.81 1.66
CA TYR A 76 4.70 -2.06 0.90
C TYR A 76 6.12 -2.47 0.52
N PHE A 77 6.54 -3.65 0.96
CA PHE A 77 7.87 -4.18 0.70
C PHE A 77 7.85 -5.28 -0.36
N LEU A 78 8.73 -5.18 -1.35
CA LEU A 78 8.79 -6.15 -2.44
C LEU A 78 9.28 -7.51 -1.98
N VAL A 79 8.55 -8.55 -2.36
CA VAL A 79 8.92 -9.95 -2.18
C VAL A 79 9.05 -10.68 -3.51
N ALA A 80 10.02 -11.59 -3.60
CA ALA A 80 10.23 -12.40 -4.81
C ALA A 80 9.17 -13.48 -5.01
N ASP A 81 8.58 -13.95 -3.90
CA ASP A 81 7.61 -15.03 -3.87
C ASP A 81 6.67 -14.78 -2.69
N MET A 82 5.38 -14.62 -2.97
CA MET A 82 4.37 -14.32 -1.96
C MET A 82 4.18 -15.48 -0.98
N ASP A 83 4.09 -16.71 -1.48
CA ASP A 83 3.78 -17.89 -0.67
C ASP A 83 4.95 -18.23 0.27
N ALA A 84 6.19 -18.18 -0.25
CA ALA A 84 7.39 -18.37 0.54
C ALA A 84 7.54 -17.29 1.63
N SER A 85 7.18 -16.05 1.31
CA SER A 85 7.27 -14.94 2.27
C SER A 85 6.21 -15.05 3.37
N ILE A 86 4.98 -15.43 3.04
CA ILE A 86 3.90 -15.71 4.00
C ILE A 86 4.28 -16.83 4.96
N ALA A 87 4.85 -17.93 4.44
CA ALA A 87 5.34 -19.03 5.26
C ALA A 87 6.43 -18.55 6.24
N SER A 88 7.35 -17.70 5.76
CA SER A 88 8.42 -17.12 6.59
C SER A 88 7.89 -16.18 7.68
N VAL A 89 6.91 -15.32 7.36
CA VAL A 89 6.26 -14.42 8.35
C VAL A 89 5.72 -15.23 9.51
N THR A 90 4.94 -16.27 9.21
CA THR A 90 4.32 -17.12 10.25
C THR A 90 5.36 -17.87 11.06
N ALA A 91 6.36 -18.46 10.39
CA ALA A 91 7.44 -19.21 11.04
C ALA A 91 8.31 -18.33 11.96
N LYS A 92 8.40 -17.02 11.68
CA LYS A 92 9.18 -16.05 12.45
C LYS A 92 8.36 -15.26 13.48
N GLY A 93 7.10 -15.67 13.73
CA GLY A 93 6.25 -15.08 14.78
C GLY A 93 5.47 -13.83 14.35
N GLY A 94 5.47 -13.50 13.06
CA GLY A 94 4.56 -12.50 12.50
C GLY A 94 3.16 -13.08 12.27
N LYS A 95 2.23 -12.22 11.87
CA LYS A 95 0.83 -12.58 11.58
C LYS A 95 0.37 -11.94 10.28
N LEU A 96 -0.43 -12.67 9.52
CA LEU A 96 -1.21 -12.07 8.43
C LEU A 96 -2.44 -11.39 9.06
N LEU A 97 -2.70 -10.16 8.65
CA LEU A 97 -3.87 -9.39 9.07
C LEU A 97 -4.99 -9.43 8.02
N THR A 98 -4.66 -9.77 6.78
CA THR A 98 -5.60 -9.93 5.67
C THR A 98 -5.31 -11.22 4.92
N GLU A 99 -6.24 -11.64 4.07
CA GLU A 99 -5.93 -12.57 2.98
C GLU A 99 -5.02 -11.89 1.93
N VAL A 100 -4.45 -12.70 1.03
CA VAL A 100 -3.71 -12.18 -0.14
C VAL A 100 -4.70 -11.53 -1.09
N LYS A 101 -4.47 -10.27 -1.43
CA LYS A 101 -5.32 -9.46 -2.29
C LYS A 101 -4.62 -9.20 -3.63
N SER A 102 -5.39 -9.07 -4.71
CA SER A 102 -4.90 -8.59 -6.01
C SER A 102 -4.82 -7.07 -6.02
N MET A 103 -3.81 -6.52 -6.68
CA MET A 103 -3.64 -5.08 -6.93
C MET A 103 -3.78 -4.73 -8.42
N GLY A 104 -4.47 -5.59 -9.18
CA GLY A 104 -4.58 -5.51 -10.64
C GLY A 104 -3.58 -6.41 -11.36
N GLY A 105 -3.99 -7.00 -12.48
CA GLY A 105 -3.17 -8.00 -13.18
C GLY A 105 -2.78 -9.18 -12.28
N ASP A 106 -1.50 -9.56 -12.31
CA ASP A 106 -0.92 -10.65 -11.51
C ASP A 106 -0.28 -10.17 -10.20
N ASP A 107 -0.35 -8.87 -9.90
CA ASP A 107 0.22 -8.25 -8.72
C ASP A 107 -0.60 -8.57 -7.48
N LYS A 108 0.09 -8.80 -6.35
CA LYS A 108 -0.54 -9.26 -5.11
C LYS A 108 0.07 -8.59 -3.89
N TYR A 109 -0.73 -8.35 -2.87
CA TYR A 109 -0.22 -7.93 -1.57
C TYR A 109 -0.92 -8.63 -0.41
N VAL A 110 -0.29 -8.61 0.75
CA VAL A 110 -0.87 -9.05 2.02
C VAL A 110 -0.39 -8.15 3.15
N VAL A 111 -1.32 -7.74 4.02
CA VAL A 111 -0.96 -6.97 5.21
C VAL A 111 -0.52 -7.92 6.31
N ILE A 112 0.62 -7.62 6.92
CA ILE A 112 1.19 -8.40 8.01
C ILE A 112 1.42 -7.53 9.24
N LYS A 113 1.58 -8.21 10.38
CA LYS A 113 2.13 -7.65 11.61
C LYS A 113 3.39 -8.40 11.98
N ASP A 114 4.49 -7.68 12.18
CA ASP A 114 5.77 -8.27 12.57
C ASP A 114 5.81 -8.62 14.09
N PRO A 115 6.88 -9.26 14.59
CA PRO A 115 7.03 -9.59 16.01
C PRO A 115 7.11 -8.38 16.95
N ALA A 116 7.49 -7.19 16.45
CA ALA A 116 7.48 -5.95 17.21
C ALA A 116 6.10 -5.29 17.26
N GLY A 117 5.15 -5.77 16.45
CA GLY A 117 3.80 -5.25 16.32
C GLY A 117 3.62 -4.21 15.22
N ALA A 118 4.66 -3.93 14.42
CA ALA A 118 4.57 -3.02 13.29
C ALA A 118 3.72 -3.63 12.17
N VAL A 119 2.92 -2.79 11.51
CA VAL A 119 2.04 -3.19 10.40
C VAL A 119 2.61 -2.68 9.09
N CYS A 120 2.76 -3.58 8.12
CA CYS A 120 3.20 -3.28 6.77
C CYS A 120 2.60 -4.29 5.78
N ALA A 121 2.74 -4.02 4.49
CA ALA A 121 2.35 -4.95 3.44
C ALA A 121 3.58 -5.63 2.82
N LEU A 122 3.44 -6.92 2.53
CA LEU A 122 4.30 -7.59 1.55
C LEU A 122 3.65 -7.47 0.19
N TYR A 123 4.44 -7.13 -0.82
CA TYR A 123 3.96 -6.87 -2.18
C TYR A 123 4.77 -7.70 -3.18
N TYR A 124 4.05 -8.50 -3.97
CA TYR A 124 4.60 -9.23 -5.09
C TYR A 124 4.19 -8.52 -6.39
N LYS A 125 5.20 -8.08 -7.13
CA LYS A 125 5.05 -7.45 -8.43
C LYS A 125 5.50 -8.43 -9.52
N LYS A 126 4.61 -8.72 -10.46
CA LYS A 126 4.87 -9.69 -11.54
C LYS A 126 5.85 -9.17 -12.58
#